data_AF-A0A7W9UV20-F1
#
_entry.id   AF-A0A7W9UV20-F1
#
_cell.length_a   1.000
_cell.length_b   1.000
_cell.length_c   1.000
_cell.angle_alpha   90.00
_cell.angle_beta   90.00
_cell.angle_gamma   90.00
#
_symmetry.space_group_name_H-M   'P 1'
#
loop_
_entity.id
_entity.type
_entity.pdbx_description
1 polymer ?
#
loop_
_entity_poly.entity_id
_entity_poly.type
_entity_poly.pdbx_seq_one_letter_code
_entity_poly.pdbx_strand_id
1 'polypeptide(L)'
;MATTDDYGQGVSIATLFDAPNAEALAKNIANAIVQRSVMRFASASARSAALTGPSAPVEGMVAWLKDANLLTVYTGSAWLPVPGGAAVSDQQTASFGTTITTYGTGSSTGSYATCGVSFIAPLSGRVLITTGARVDNTSATAGSLIAPETREGSSIGSGSIVEAALDINGYGSYGTVFMRATATHLLTGLTPGANYNTRLLHRTSQSGTTASFALRELIVAPAP
;
A
#
# COMPACT_ATOMS: atom_id res chain seq x y z
N MET A 1 -5.37 44.92 21.54
CA MET A 1 -5.31 44.01 20.36
C MET A 1 -4.83 42.68 20.90
N ALA A 2 -5.59 41.60 20.72
CA ALA A 2 -5.18 40.27 21.17
C ALA A 2 -3.79 39.96 20.62
N THR A 3 -2.85 39.59 21.49
CA THR A 3 -1.55 39.08 21.05
C THR A 3 -1.77 37.69 20.47
N THR A 4 -1.16 37.40 19.32
CA THR A 4 -1.19 36.06 18.74
C THR A 4 -0.11 35.19 19.38
N ASP A 5 -0.18 33.88 19.17
CA ASP A 5 0.89 32.98 19.58
C ASP A 5 2.23 33.28 18.89
N ASP A 6 3.32 32.97 19.58
CA ASP A 6 4.71 33.19 19.12
C ASP A 6 5.10 32.29 17.94
N TYR A 7 4.32 31.24 17.66
CA TYR A 7 4.55 30.32 16.54
C TYR A 7 3.90 30.80 15.23
N GLY A 8 3.35 32.02 15.21
CA GLY A 8 2.73 32.61 14.02
C GLY A 8 1.46 31.87 13.59
N GLN A 9 0.82 31.12 14.49
CA GLN A 9 -0.39 30.36 14.22
C GLN A 9 -1.65 31.21 14.41
N GLY A 10 -1.56 32.52 14.62
CA GLY A 10 -2.74 33.40 14.73
C GLY A 10 -3.74 33.00 15.82
N VAL A 11 -3.32 32.24 16.83
CA VAL A 11 -4.15 31.86 17.98
C VAL A 11 -4.25 33.07 18.89
N SER A 12 -5.47 33.59 19.08
CA SER A 12 -5.71 34.75 19.93
C SER A 12 -5.47 34.44 21.41
N ILE A 13 -4.64 35.25 22.06
CA ILE A 13 -4.40 35.21 23.51
C ILE A 13 -5.16 36.38 24.15
N ALA A 14 -5.94 36.10 25.19
CA ALA A 14 -6.63 37.14 25.95
C ALA A 14 -5.63 38.13 26.54
N THR A 15 -6.02 39.41 26.51
CA THR A 15 -5.28 40.50 27.13
C THR A 15 -5.97 40.93 28.43
N LEU A 16 -5.22 41.60 29.31
CA LEU A 16 -5.73 42.13 30.59
C LEU A 16 -6.86 43.18 30.44
N PHE A 17 -7.13 43.65 29.21
CA PHE A 17 -8.14 44.67 28.91
C PHE A 17 -9.42 44.11 28.30
N ASP A 18 -9.51 42.80 28.07
CA ASP A 18 -10.71 42.17 27.53
C ASP A 18 -11.80 42.03 28.61
N ALA A 19 -13.07 42.25 28.23
CA ALA A 19 -14.18 42.06 29.15
C ALA A 19 -14.20 40.61 29.65
N PRO A 20 -14.38 40.36 30.97
CA PRO A 20 -14.32 39.02 31.53
C PRO A 20 -15.47 38.16 30.97
N ASN A 21 -15.12 37.26 30.05
CA ASN A 21 -16.01 36.26 29.48
C ASN A 21 -15.19 34.98 29.24
N ALA A 22 -15.18 34.10 30.23
CA ALA A 22 -14.35 32.90 30.22
C ALA A 22 -14.79 31.91 29.14
N GLU A 23 -16.09 31.83 28.86
CA GLU A 23 -16.68 30.97 27.82
C GLU A 23 -16.23 31.40 26.42
N ALA A 24 -16.22 32.70 26.13
CA ALA A 24 -15.77 33.23 24.85
C ALA A 24 -14.26 32.98 24.64
N LEU A 25 -13.46 33.21 25.68
CA LEU A 25 -12.03 32.93 25.65
C LEU A 25 -11.74 31.44 25.37
N ALA A 26 -12.36 30.55 26.15
CA ALA A 26 -12.18 29.11 26.01
C ALA A 26 -12.61 28.62 24.61
N LYS A 27 -13.73 29.12 24.10
CA LYS A 27 -14.24 28.77 22.76
C LYS A 27 -13.31 29.21 21.65
N ASN A 28 -12.77 30.43 21.71
CA ASN A 28 -11.87 30.96 20.69
C ASN A 28 -10.55 30.18 20.65
N ILE A 29 -9.98 29.87 21.81
CA ILE A 29 -8.78 29.03 21.91
C ILE A 29 -9.06 27.62 21.36
N ALA A 30 -10.16 26.99 21.79
CA ALA A 30 -10.52 25.65 21.35
C ALA A 30 -10.69 25.58 19.84
N ASN A 31 -11.42 26.51 19.22
CA ASN A 31 -11.64 26.53 17.78
C ASN A 31 -10.33 26.74 17.00
N ALA A 32 -9.47 27.65 17.45
CA ALA A 32 -8.20 27.94 16.79
C ALA A 32 -7.23 26.74 16.84
N ILE A 33 -7.22 25.99 17.95
CA ILE A 33 -6.35 24.81 18.12
C ILE A 33 -6.93 23.60 17.39
N VAL A 34 -8.23 23.34 17.52
CA VAL A 34 -8.87 22.12 16.97
C VAL A 34 -8.71 22.06 15.46
N GLN A 35 -8.87 23.18 14.75
CA GLN A 35 -8.71 23.24 13.29
C GLN A 35 -7.28 22.94 12.81
N ARG A 36 -6.28 23.10 13.69
CA ARG A 36 -4.86 22.84 13.41
C ARG A 36 -4.39 21.47 13.95
N SER A 37 -5.27 20.77 14.65
CA SER A 37 -5.01 19.44 15.21
C SER A 37 -5.54 18.34 14.29
N VAL A 38 -5.12 17.09 14.50
CA VAL A 38 -5.72 15.94 13.82
C VAL A 38 -7.12 15.68 14.40
N MET A 39 -8.14 16.17 13.70
CA MET A 39 -9.54 15.99 14.09
C MET A 39 -9.94 14.51 13.96
N ARG A 40 -10.74 13.99 14.89
CA ARG A 40 -11.15 12.57 14.90
C ARG A 40 -12.65 12.44 14.65
N PHE A 41 -13.02 11.76 13.58
CA PHE A 41 -14.42 11.53 13.21
C PHE A 41 -14.76 10.03 13.17
N ALA A 42 -16.04 9.71 13.35
CA ALA A 42 -16.52 8.33 13.25
C ALA A 42 -16.35 7.79 11.82
N SER A 43 -16.63 8.62 10.81
CA SER A 43 -16.61 8.27 9.39
C SER A 43 -16.39 9.51 8.52
N ALA A 44 -16.18 9.30 7.22
CA ALA A 44 -16.10 10.39 6.24
C ALA A 44 -17.41 11.21 6.19
N SER A 45 -18.57 10.57 6.31
CA SER A 45 -19.87 11.26 6.33
C SER A 45 -20.06 12.10 7.59
N ALA A 46 -19.66 11.58 8.76
CA ALA A 46 -19.70 12.32 10.02
C ALA A 46 -18.81 13.57 9.97
N ARG A 47 -17.62 13.46 9.36
CA ARG A 47 -16.76 14.61 9.10
C ARG A 47 -17.42 15.64 8.18
N SER A 48 -17.95 15.21 7.03
CA SER A 48 -18.57 16.12 6.07
C SER A 48 -19.80 16.84 6.63
N ALA A 49 -20.54 16.19 7.55
CA ALA A 49 -21.65 16.84 8.26
C ALA A 49 -21.18 17.86 9.29
N ALA A 50 -20.09 17.56 10.01
CA ALA A 50 -19.55 18.45 11.05
C ALA A 50 -18.83 19.68 10.48
N LEU A 51 -18.11 19.52 9.37
CA LEU A 51 -17.31 20.58 8.76
C LEU A 51 -18.13 21.35 7.72
N THR A 52 -19.11 22.11 8.19
CA THR A 52 -19.98 22.97 7.36
C THR A 52 -20.04 24.40 7.89
N GLY A 53 -20.51 25.32 7.05
CA GLY A 53 -20.75 26.71 7.42
C GLY A 53 -19.48 27.39 7.99
N PRO A 54 -19.52 27.97 9.21
CA PRO A 54 -18.36 28.61 9.82
C PRO A 54 -17.18 27.68 10.12
N SER A 55 -17.40 26.36 10.12
CA SER A 55 -16.37 25.32 10.32
C SER A 55 -16.07 24.56 9.04
N ALA A 56 -16.38 25.14 7.87
CA ALA A 56 -16.06 24.56 6.58
C ALA A 56 -14.57 24.22 6.50
N PRO A 57 -14.21 23.12 5.81
CA PRO A 57 -12.83 22.66 5.75
C PRO A 57 -11.96 23.68 5.01
N VAL A 58 -10.78 23.95 5.55
CA VAL A 58 -9.75 24.81 4.94
C VAL A 58 -8.63 23.91 4.44
N GLU A 59 -7.99 24.31 3.34
CA GLU A 59 -6.84 23.58 2.79
C GLU A 59 -5.78 23.32 3.87
N GLY A 60 -5.23 22.10 3.87
CA GLY A 60 -4.26 21.63 4.85
C GLY A 60 -4.87 21.05 6.13
N MET A 61 -6.20 21.15 6.35
CA MET A 61 -6.82 20.49 7.49
C MET A 61 -6.64 18.97 7.44
N VAL A 62 -6.38 18.35 8.59
CA VAL A 62 -6.11 16.92 8.71
C VAL A 62 -7.16 16.24 9.61
N ALA A 63 -7.64 15.07 9.18
CA ALA A 63 -8.63 14.31 9.92
C ALA A 63 -8.33 12.79 9.91
N TRP A 64 -8.56 12.15 11.06
CA TRP A 64 -8.57 10.71 11.24
C TRP A 64 -9.99 10.16 11.16
N LEU A 65 -10.20 9.17 10.29
CA LEU A 65 -11.45 8.44 10.14
C LEU A 65 -11.34 7.10 10.89
N LYS A 66 -12.15 6.93 11.94
CA LYS A 66 -12.07 5.75 12.84
C LYS A 66 -12.57 4.46 12.20
N ASP A 67 -13.55 4.54 11.32
CA ASP A 67 -14.11 3.40 10.59
C ASP A 67 -13.12 2.79 9.58
N ALA A 68 -12.34 3.65 8.91
CA ALA A 68 -11.37 3.24 7.89
C ALA A 68 -9.92 3.16 8.37
N ASN A 69 -9.63 3.57 9.62
CA ASN A 69 -8.27 3.76 10.13
C ASN A 69 -7.39 4.60 9.18
N LEU A 70 -7.94 5.70 8.69
CA LEU A 70 -7.38 6.47 7.60
C LEU A 70 -7.12 7.92 8.01
N LEU A 71 -5.87 8.36 7.80
CA LEU A 71 -5.52 9.77 7.87
C LEU A 71 -5.83 10.43 6.52
N THR A 72 -6.47 11.59 6.57
CA THR A 72 -6.88 12.33 5.37
C THR A 72 -6.53 13.81 5.53
N VAL A 73 -6.22 14.46 4.40
CA VAL A 73 -5.91 15.88 4.31
C VAL A 73 -6.87 16.56 3.32
N TYR A 74 -7.36 17.75 3.64
CA TYR A 74 -8.18 18.54 2.73
C TYR A 74 -7.29 19.38 1.79
N THR A 75 -7.47 19.26 0.49
CA THR A 75 -6.67 19.96 -0.54
C THR A 75 -7.26 21.30 -0.98
N GLY A 76 -8.22 21.83 -0.24
CA GLY A 76 -9.02 23.00 -0.65
C GLY A 76 -10.21 22.65 -1.55
N SER A 77 -10.28 21.42 -2.06
CA SER A 77 -11.39 20.95 -2.90
C SER A 77 -11.94 19.59 -2.46
N ALA A 78 -11.07 18.67 -2.04
CA ALA A 78 -11.46 17.34 -1.61
C ALA A 78 -10.62 16.85 -0.43
N TRP A 79 -11.15 15.87 0.30
CA TRP A 79 -10.39 15.13 1.29
C TRP A 79 -9.68 13.96 0.61
N LEU A 80 -8.35 13.96 0.64
CA LEU A 80 -7.52 12.88 0.10
C LEU A 80 -6.88 12.06 1.23
N PRO A 81 -6.70 10.74 1.05
CA PRO A 81 -5.95 9.92 2.00
C PRO A 81 -4.47 10.33 2.00
N VAL A 82 -3.86 10.33 3.19
CA VAL A 82 -2.40 10.38 3.33
C VAL A 82 -1.87 8.95 3.19
N PRO A 83 -1.03 8.64 2.18
CA PRO A 83 -0.54 7.28 1.94
C PRO A 83 0.19 6.70 3.15
N GLY A 84 -0.16 5.46 3.53
CA GLY A 84 0.32 4.79 4.75
C GLY A 84 1.71 4.15 4.68
N GLY A 85 2.56 4.51 3.70
CA GLY A 85 3.90 3.95 3.54
C GLY A 85 4.46 4.14 2.12
N ALA A 86 5.76 3.91 1.94
CA ALA A 86 6.38 3.87 0.62
C ALA A 86 6.15 2.49 -0.04
N ALA A 87 5.99 2.47 -1.37
CA ALA A 87 6.04 1.22 -2.11
C ALA A 87 7.46 0.64 -2.04
N VAL A 88 7.56 -0.68 -1.95
CA VAL A 88 8.83 -1.42 -2.05
C VAL A 88 8.84 -2.24 -3.33
N SER A 89 10.01 -2.40 -3.93
CA SER A 89 10.14 -3.17 -5.17
C SER A 89 11.47 -3.89 -5.26
N ASP A 90 11.47 -4.96 -6.05
CA ASP A 90 12.65 -5.71 -6.45
C ASP A 90 12.56 -6.06 -7.94
N GLN A 91 13.70 -6.13 -8.61
CA GLN A 91 13.80 -6.42 -10.03
C GLN A 91 14.96 -7.37 -10.31
N GLN A 92 14.69 -8.39 -11.11
CA GLN A 92 15.67 -9.41 -11.50
C GLN A 92 15.70 -9.53 -13.03
N THR A 93 16.80 -9.09 -13.63
CA THR A 93 16.93 -9.02 -15.09
C THR A 93 17.36 -10.33 -15.74
N ALA A 94 18.09 -11.18 -15.00
CA ALA A 94 18.62 -12.45 -15.48
C ALA A 94 17.52 -13.41 -15.96
N SER A 95 17.87 -14.24 -16.95
CA SER A 95 17.00 -15.28 -17.48
C SER A 95 17.30 -16.63 -16.83
N PHE A 96 16.25 -17.38 -16.54
CA PHE A 96 16.36 -18.78 -16.11
C PHE A 96 15.21 -19.61 -16.71
N GLY A 97 15.41 -20.92 -16.77
CA GLY A 97 14.40 -21.89 -17.18
C GLY A 97 13.98 -22.77 -16.01
N THR A 98 12.77 -23.31 -16.09
CA THR A 98 12.23 -24.27 -15.11
C THR A 98 11.34 -25.31 -15.77
N THR A 99 11.30 -26.50 -15.18
CA THR A 99 10.43 -27.61 -15.56
C THR A 99 9.47 -28.01 -14.45
N ILE A 100 9.44 -27.26 -13.33
CA ILE A 100 8.59 -27.57 -12.18
C ILE A 100 7.13 -27.24 -12.51
N THR A 101 6.21 -28.10 -12.09
CA THR A 101 4.77 -27.95 -12.33
C THR A 101 3.99 -27.38 -11.14
N THR A 102 4.66 -27.27 -9.99
CA THR A 102 4.15 -26.61 -8.77
C THR A 102 4.90 -25.31 -8.55
N TYR A 103 4.20 -24.27 -8.08
CA TYR A 103 4.83 -22.99 -7.76
C TYR A 103 6.01 -23.19 -6.80
N GLY A 104 7.17 -22.71 -7.20
CA GLY A 104 8.38 -22.79 -6.41
C GLY A 104 9.49 -21.91 -6.98
N THR A 105 10.69 -22.11 -6.46
CA THR A 105 11.89 -21.36 -6.86
C THR A 105 12.85 -22.19 -7.70
N GLY A 106 12.51 -23.46 -7.98
CA GLY A 106 13.39 -24.39 -8.69
C GLY A 106 13.67 -23.94 -10.12
N SER A 107 14.95 -23.92 -10.50
CA SER A 107 15.41 -23.63 -11.86
C SER A 107 16.15 -24.83 -12.44
N SER A 108 15.93 -25.13 -13.71
CA SER A 108 16.64 -26.19 -14.45
C SER A 108 17.80 -25.66 -15.29
N THR A 109 17.77 -24.36 -15.65
CA THR A 109 18.80 -23.71 -16.47
C THR A 109 18.92 -22.22 -16.13
N GLY A 110 20.02 -21.60 -16.56
CA GLY A 110 20.27 -20.16 -16.37
C GLY A 110 20.63 -19.79 -14.93
N SER A 111 20.48 -18.51 -14.59
CA SER A 111 20.83 -17.98 -13.26
C SER A 111 19.57 -17.50 -12.55
N TYR A 112 19.15 -18.25 -11.54
CA TYR A 112 18.02 -17.86 -10.69
C TYR A 112 18.49 -17.02 -9.50
N ALA A 113 17.78 -15.92 -9.27
CA ALA A 113 17.82 -15.15 -8.03
C ALA A 113 16.39 -14.99 -7.50
N THR A 114 16.20 -14.89 -6.20
CA THR A 114 14.88 -14.57 -5.66
C THR A 114 14.51 -13.14 -6.04
N CYS A 115 13.30 -12.95 -6.59
CA CYS A 115 12.71 -11.63 -6.78
C CYS A 115 11.70 -11.44 -5.64
N GLY A 116 12.02 -10.59 -4.66
CA GLY A 116 11.25 -10.52 -3.42
C GLY A 116 11.54 -9.27 -2.59
N VAL A 117 10.55 -8.85 -1.81
CA VAL A 117 10.61 -7.65 -0.96
C VAL A 117 10.05 -7.95 0.42
N SER A 118 10.60 -7.29 1.44
CA SER A 118 10.02 -7.23 2.78
C SER A 118 9.32 -5.88 2.96
N PHE A 119 8.19 -5.86 3.67
CA PHE A 119 7.43 -4.65 3.94
C PHE A 119 6.74 -4.71 5.31
N ILE A 120 6.35 -3.54 5.79
CA ILE A 120 5.50 -3.40 6.98
C ILE A 120 4.08 -3.15 6.49
N ALA A 121 3.11 -3.92 6.98
CA ALA A 121 1.72 -3.75 6.57
C ALA A 121 1.21 -2.34 6.95
N PRO A 122 0.55 -1.63 6.01
CA PRO A 122 -0.01 -0.31 6.28
C PRO A 122 -1.18 -0.40 7.27
N LEU A 123 -1.58 0.76 7.80
CA LEU A 123 -2.69 0.85 8.76
C LEU A 123 -4.03 0.34 8.22
N SER A 124 -4.23 0.38 6.90
CA SER A 124 -5.39 -0.20 6.23
C SER A 124 -5.42 -1.74 6.27
N GLY A 125 -4.29 -2.40 6.55
CA GLY A 125 -4.14 -3.86 6.44
C GLY A 125 -4.22 -4.38 5.00
N ARG A 126 -3.96 -3.50 4.01
CA ARG A 126 -4.15 -3.79 2.57
C ARG A 126 -2.95 -3.32 1.74
N VAL A 127 -2.56 -4.12 0.75
CA VAL A 127 -1.51 -3.78 -0.22
C VAL A 127 -1.91 -4.20 -1.63
N LEU A 128 -1.48 -3.44 -2.62
CA LEU A 128 -1.47 -3.87 -4.02
C LEU A 128 -0.15 -4.56 -4.31
N ILE A 129 -0.21 -5.75 -4.89
CA ILE A 129 0.95 -6.51 -5.32
C ILE A 129 0.94 -6.53 -6.84
N THR A 130 2.00 -5.99 -7.44
CA THR A 130 2.21 -6.01 -8.89
C THR A 130 3.33 -6.97 -9.23
N THR A 131 3.03 -7.96 -10.05
CA THR A 131 3.96 -8.96 -10.56
C THR A 131 4.17 -8.75 -12.05
N GLY A 132 5.43 -8.66 -12.48
CA GLY A 132 5.82 -8.56 -13.88
C GLY A 132 6.93 -9.56 -14.23
N ALA A 133 6.93 -10.03 -15.47
CA ALA A 133 8.07 -10.75 -16.04
C ALA A 133 8.01 -10.77 -17.58
N ARG A 134 9.07 -11.20 -18.23
CA ARG A 134 9.01 -11.80 -19.57
C ARG A 134 8.91 -13.31 -19.39
N VAL A 135 7.98 -13.95 -20.08
CA VAL A 135 7.77 -15.40 -20.08
C VAL A 135 7.75 -15.95 -21.50
N ASP A 136 8.21 -17.19 -21.64
CA ASP A 136 8.14 -18.00 -22.85
C ASP A 136 8.13 -19.48 -22.48
N ASN A 137 7.68 -20.34 -23.39
CA ASN A 137 7.68 -21.80 -23.21
C ASN A 137 8.21 -22.51 -24.44
N THR A 138 8.82 -23.68 -24.25
CA THR A 138 9.25 -24.54 -25.36
C THR A 138 8.09 -25.29 -26.03
N SER A 139 6.89 -25.30 -25.42
CA SER A 139 5.71 -25.99 -25.93
C SER A 139 4.62 -25.03 -26.40
N ALA A 140 3.99 -25.36 -27.53
CA ALA A 140 2.86 -24.62 -28.08
C ALA A 140 1.57 -24.75 -27.25
N THR A 141 1.51 -25.73 -26.34
CA THR A 141 0.30 -26.03 -25.54
C THR A 141 0.49 -25.80 -24.04
N ALA A 142 1.73 -25.62 -23.57
CA ALA A 142 2.00 -25.41 -22.15
C ALA A 142 2.08 -23.92 -21.81
N GLY A 143 1.81 -23.63 -20.53
CA GLY A 143 1.89 -22.31 -19.95
C GLY A 143 3.19 -22.11 -19.17
N SER A 144 3.67 -20.88 -19.18
CA SER A 144 4.69 -20.35 -18.28
C SER A 144 4.00 -19.38 -17.33
N LEU A 145 3.92 -19.72 -16.04
CA LEU A 145 3.13 -19.00 -15.06
C LEU A 145 4.01 -18.47 -13.92
N ILE A 146 3.74 -17.25 -13.51
CA ILE A 146 4.41 -16.57 -12.40
C ILE A 146 3.36 -15.94 -11.49
N ALA A 147 3.52 -16.13 -10.19
CA ALA A 147 2.60 -15.59 -9.19
C ALA A 147 3.36 -15.20 -7.91
N PRO A 148 2.90 -14.17 -7.20
CA PRO A 148 3.46 -13.80 -5.92
C PRO A 148 2.99 -14.75 -4.81
N GLU A 149 3.84 -14.96 -3.82
CA GLU A 149 3.49 -15.56 -2.53
C GLU A 149 3.85 -14.55 -1.44
N THR A 150 2.95 -14.37 -0.45
CA THR A 150 3.18 -13.51 0.70
C THR A 150 3.25 -14.32 1.99
N ARG A 151 4.23 -14.03 2.84
CA ARG A 151 4.51 -14.72 4.10
C ARG A 151 4.75 -13.75 5.25
N GLU A 152 4.62 -14.24 6.47
CA GLU A 152 4.94 -13.50 7.69
C GLU A 152 6.45 -13.29 7.87
N GLY A 153 6.82 -12.17 8.49
CA GLY A 153 8.20 -11.84 8.85
C GLY A 153 8.98 -11.15 7.72
N SER A 154 10.16 -10.63 8.05
CA SER A 154 10.98 -9.82 7.13
C SER A 154 11.92 -10.66 6.24
N SER A 155 12.14 -11.94 6.57
CA SER A 155 13.05 -12.80 5.81
C SER A 155 12.36 -13.40 4.60
N ILE A 156 12.77 -12.98 3.39
CA ILE A 156 12.17 -13.42 2.12
C ILE A 156 12.09 -14.95 2.03
N GLY A 157 10.89 -15.47 1.78
CA GLY A 157 10.64 -16.90 1.60
C GLY A 157 10.59 -17.72 2.89
N SER A 158 10.68 -17.07 4.05
CA SER A 158 10.51 -17.69 5.37
C SER A 158 9.16 -17.31 5.98
N GLY A 159 8.78 -17.97 7.07
CA GLY A 159 7.55 -17.71 7.80
C GLY A 159 6.31 -18.40 7.22
N SER A 160 5.20 -18.25 7.94
CA SER A 160 3.89 -18.81 7.58
C SER A 160 3.36 -18.16 6.31
N ILE A 161 2.67 -18.95 5.47
CA ILE A 161 2.02 -18.42 4.27
C ILE A 161 0.78 -17.62 4.68
N VAL A 162 0.74 -16.37 4.23
CA VAL A 162 -0.42 -15.46 4.36
C VAL A 162 -1.24 -15.53 3.08
N GLU A 163 -0.56 -15.53 1.93
CA GLU A 163 -1.16 -15.71 0.62
C GLU A 163 -0.29 -16.66 -0.20
N ALA A 164 -0.86 -17.79 -0.61
CA ALA A 164 -0.18 -18.75 -1.47
C ALA A 164 -0.08 -18.23 -2.91
N ALA A 165 0.95 -18.66 -3.64
CA ALA A 165 1.02 -18.45 -5.08
C ALA A 165 -0.10 -19.22 -5.79
N LEU A 166 -0.97 -18.48 -6.48
CA LEU A 166 -2.10 -19.00 -7.24
C LEU A 166 -2.17 -18.30 -8.60
N ASP A 167 -2.66 -18.99 -9.62
CA ASP A 167 -2.74 -18.46 -10.99
C ASP A 167 -3.54 -17.15 -11.08
N ILE A 168 -4.56 -16.99 -10.21
CA ILE A 168 -5.42 -15.79 -10.16
C ILE A 168 -4.69 -14.54 -9.65
N ASN A 169 -3.61 -14.72 -8.87
CA ASN A 169 -2.84 -13.62 -8.27
C ASN A 169 -1.64 -13.21 -9.13
N GLY A 170 -1.43 -13.92 -10.24
CA GLY A 170 -0.29 -13.73 -11.13
C GLY A 170 -0.73 -13.60 -12.57
N TYR A 171 0.19 -13.93 -13.47
CA TYR A 171 -0.15 -14.10 -14.87
C TYR A 171 0.69 -15.22 -15.49
N GLY A 172 0.27 -15.67 -16.66
CA GLY A 172 1.06 -16.57 -17.47
C GLY A 172 0.78 -16.38 -18.95
N SER A 173 1.65 -16.95 -19.77
CA SER A 173 1.44 -17.03 -21.20
C SER A 173 1.44 -18.49 -21.63
N TYR A 174 0.56 -18.85 -22.56
CA TYR A 174 0.48 -20.19 -23.13
C TYR A 174 1.02 -20.18 -24.55
N GLY A 175 1.83 -21.20 -24.87
CA GLY A 175 2.49 -21.34 -26.15
C GLY A 175 3.92 -20.81 -26.14
N THR A 176 4.49 -20.65 -27.34
CA THR A 176 5.92 -20.40 -27.55
C THR A 176 6.27 -18.93 -27.77
N VAL A 177 5.32 -18.02 -27.59
CA VAL A 177 5.54 -16.60 -27.88
C VAL A 177 6.17 -15.91 -26.68
N PHE A 178 7.20 -15.10 -26.93
CA PHE A 178 7.74 -14.21 -25.91
C PHE A 178 6.72 -13.14 -25.55
N MET A 179 6.33 -13.12 -24.28
CA MET A 179 5.39 -12.14 -23.76
C MET A 179 5.97 -11.48 -22.51
N ARG A 180 5.89 -10.16 -22.44
CA ARG A 180 6.07 -9.42 -21.19
C ARG A 180 4.74 -8.83 -20.79
N ALA A 181 4.30 -9.16 -19.57
CA ALA A 181 3.06 -8.66 -19.02
C ALA A 181 3.20 -8.43 -17.52
N THR A 182 2.20 -7.77 -16.96
CA THR A 182 2.08 -7.48 -15.53
C THR A 182 0.68 -7.83 -15.07
N ALA A 183 0.56 -8.34 -13.84
CA ALA A 183 -0.70 -8.49 -13.13
C ALA A 183 -0.61 -7.76 -11.79
N THR A 184 -1.72 -7.16 -11.37
CA THR A 184 -1.84 -6.50 -10.07
C THR A 184 -3.08 -7.02 -9.37
N HIS A 185 -2.94 -7.42 -8.10
CA HIS A 185 -4.07 -7.79 -7.26
C HIS A 185 -3.98 -7.13 -5.88
N LEU A 186 -5.10 -7.11 -5.17
CA LEU A 186 -5.22 -6.56 -3.83
C LEU A 186 -5.10 -7.68 -2.80
N LEU A 187 -4.11 -7.60 -1.93
CA LEU A 187 -4.01 -8.40 -0.72
C LEU A 187 -4.62 -7.65 0.47
N THR A 188 -5.46 -8.31 1.23
CA THR A 188 -6.18 -7.74 2.39
C THR A 188 -6.04 -8.63 3.62
N GLY A 189 -6.39 -8.10 4.79
CA GLY A 189 -6.37 -8.87 6.04
C GLY A 189 -5.01 -8.93 6.71
N LEU A 190 -4.06 -8.08 6.31
CA LEU A 190 -2.77 -7.95 6.96
C LEU A 190 -2.94 -7.29 8.32
N THR A 191 -2.16 -7.73 9.32
CA THR A 191 -2.13 -7.07 10.62
C THR A 191 -1.31 -5.78 10.52
N PRO A 192 -1.92 -4.60 10.77
CA PRO A 192 -1.22 -3.32 10.70
C PRO A 192 0.08 -3.29 11.50
N GLY A 193 1.15 -2.78 10.90
CA GLY A 193 2.46 -2.66 11.55
C GLY A 193 3.26 -3.96 11.66
N ALA A 194 2.70 -5.12 11.28
CA ALA A 194 3.43 -6.37 11.24
C ALA A 194 4.34 -6.44 9.99
N ASN A 195 5.44 -7.19 10.11
CA ASN A 195 6.36 -7.44 9.01
C ASN A 195 5.88 -8.60 8.15
N TYR A 196 5.97 -8.42 6.84
CA TYR A 196 5.66 -9.42 5.83
C TYR A 196 6.74 -9.43 4.74
N ASN A 197 6.78 -10.51 3.98
CA ASN A 197 7.60 -10.62 2.78
C ASN A 197 6.80 -11.20 1.63
N THR A 198 7.01 -10.68 0.42
CA THR A 198 6.42 -11.18 -0.81
C THR A 198 7.54 -11.56 -1.76
N ARG A 199 7.38 -12.68 -2.47
CA ARG A 199 8.33 -13.12 -3.51
C ARG A 199 7.60 -13.70 -4.70
N LEU A 200 8.25 -13.70 -5.86
CA LEU A 200 7.75 -14.35 -7.05
C LEU A 200 8.11 -15.83 -7.09
N LEU A 201 7.10 -16.65 -7.35
CA LEU A 201 7.22 -18.08 -7.64
C LEU A 201 6.80 -18.36 -9.07
N HIS A 202 7.32 -19.44 -9.64
CA HIS A 202 7.09 -19.81 -11.03
C HIS A 202 6.77 -21.28 -11.18
N ARG A 203 6.13 -21.62 -12.29
CA ARG A 203 5.90 -23.00 -12.74
C ARG A 203 5.64 -23.05 -14.24
N THR A 204 5.74 -24.25 -14.80
CA THR A 204 5.09 -24.56 -16.08
C THR A 204 3.77 -25.31 -15.84
N SER A 205 2.82 -25.22 -16.78
CA SER A 205 1.53 -25.89 -16.65
C SER A 205 1.58 -27.40 -16.92
N GLN A 206 2.66 -27.91 -17.53
CA GLN A 206 2.75 -29.28 -18.02
C GLN A 206 4.13 -29.87 -17.71
N SER A 207 4.21 -31.15 -17.37
CA SER A 207 5.49 -31.82 -17.18
C SER A 207 6.22 -32.01 -18.52
N GLY A 208 7.55 -32.06 -18.49
CA GLY A 208 8.39 -32.28 -19.67
C GLY A 208 8.55 -31.06 -20.58
N THR A 209 8.01 -29.90 -20.22
CA THR A 209 8.21 -28.63 -20.93
C THR A 209 9.12 -27.71 -20.12
N THR A 210 9.76 -26.75 -20.80
CA THR A 210 10.57 -25.74 -20.15
C THR A 210 9.91 -24.38 -20.30
N ALA A 211 9.60 -23.76 -19.17
CA ALA A 211 9.19 -22.37 -19.08
C ALA A 211 10.42 -21.49 -18.78
N SER A 212 10.61 -20.41 -19.53
CA SER A 212 11.66 -19.44 -19.24
C SER A 212 11.08 -18.14 -18.70
N PHE A 213 11.81 -17.51 -17.80
CA PHE A 213 11.46 -16.26 -17.14
C PHE A 213 12.66 -15.32 -17.14
N ALA A 214 12.42 -14.05 -17.45
CA ALA A 214 13.43 -12.98 -17.37
C ALA A 214 12.76 -11.65 -17.01
N LEU A 215 13.53 -10.59 -16.75
CA LEU A 215 13.01 -9.24 -16.52
C LEU A 215 11.87 -9.20 -15.48
N ARG A 216 12.03 -9.97 -14.41
CA ARG A 216 11.03 -10.09 -13.34
C ARG A 216 11.03 -8.84 -12.51
N GLU A 217 9.84 -8.46 -12.06
CA GLU A 217 9.60 -7.29 -11.24
C GLU A 217 8.49 -7.61 -10.23
N LEU A 218 8.72 -7.19 -9.00
CA LEU A 218 7.74 -7.25 -7.93
C LEU A 218 7.65 -5.87 -7.29
N ILE A 219 6.43 -5.35 -7.16
CA ILE A 219 6.15 -4.11 -6.44
C ILE A 219 5.06 -4.39 -5.41
N VAL A 220 5.26 -3.97 -4.17
CA VAL A 220 4.24 -3.99 -3.12
C VAL A 220 3.99 -2.55 -2.70
N ALA A 221 2.78 -2.07 -2.90
CA ALA A 221 2.37 -0.70 -2.61
C ALA A 221 1.23 -0.69 -1.58
N PRO A 222 1.23 0.23 -0.59
CA PRO A 222 0.09 0.39 0.31
C PRO A 222 -1.20 0.70 -0.43
N ALA A 223 -2.30 0.06 -0.03
CA ALA A 223 -3.64 0.36 -0.52
C ALA A 223 -4.46 1.04 0.59
N PRO A 224 -5.32 2.03 0.28
CA PRO A 224 -6.20 2.66 1.25
C PRO A 224 -7.27 1.70 1.80
#